data_AF-A0A9E5GTU0-F1
#
_entry.id   AF-A0A9E5GTU0-F1
#
_cell.length_a   1.000
_cell.length_b   1.000
_cell.length_c   1.000
_cell.angle_alpha   90.00
_cell.angle_beta   90.00
_cell.angle_gamma   90.00
#
_symmetry.space_group_name_H-M   'P 1'
#
loop_
_entity.id
_entity.type
_entity.pdbx_description
1 polymer ?
#
loop_
_entity_poly.entity_id
_entity_poly.type
_entity_poly.pdbx_seq_one_letter_code
_entity_poly.pdbx_strand_id
1 'polypeptide(L)' 'MHTADDIEAMAYYIRGAKNYYLQNYVGGNTLDPDFGGESFTDDELFEFQKIASKYVKNIGIRN' A
#
# COMPACT_ATOMS: atom_id res chain seq x y z
N MET A 1 6.51 -0.19 9.26
CA MET A 1 6.48 -0.23 7.79
C MET A 1 5.79 -1.53 7.38
N HIS A 2 4.91 -1.52 6.38
CA HIS A 2 4.26 -2.76 5.91
C HIS A 2 5.20 -3.62 5.08
N THR A 3 5.00 -4.94 5.13
CA THR A 3 5.69 -5.94 4.32
C THR A 3 4.81 -6.40 3.16
N ALA A 4 5.39 -7.14 2.21
CA ALA A 4 4.63 -7.78 1.12
C ALA A 4 3.52 -8.70 1.64
N ASP A 5 3.78 -9.42 2.74
CA ASP A 5 2.81 -10.30 3.39
C ASP A 5 1.63 -9.51 3.99
N ASP A 6 1.90 -8.33 4.56
CA ASP A 6 0.85 -7.44 5.04
C ASP A 6 -0.05 -6.97 3.88
N ILE A 7 0.54 -6.63 2.73
CA ILE A 7 -0.21 -6.23 1.52
C ILE A 7 -1.10 -7.38 1.04
N GLU A 8 -0.56 -8.61 0.96
CA GLU A 8 -1.32 -9.79 0.55
C GLU A 8 -2.48 -10.07 1.51
N ALA A 9 -2.24 -10.04 2.82
CA ALA A 9 -3.27 -10.24 3.83
C ALA A 9 -4.37 -9.18 3.74
N MET A 10 -4.01 -7.90 3.58
CA MET A 10 -4.96 -6.82 3.40
C MET A 10 -5.79 -6.99 2.13
N ALA A 11 -5.15 -7.25 0.99
CA ALA A 11 -5.82 -7.45 -0.29
C ALA A 11 -6.79 -8.65 -0.25
N TYR A 12 -6.38 -9.75 0.38
CA TYR A 12 -7.25 -10.89 0.62
C TYR A 12 -8.43 -10.53 1.50
N TYR A 13 -8.22 -9.76 2.57
CA TYR A 13 -9.29 -9.32 3.47
C TYR A 13 -10.36 -8.49 2.73
N ILE A 14 -9.93 -7.62 1.81
CA ILE A 14 -10.82 -6.75 1.03
C ILE A 14 -11.24 -7.32 -0.34
N ARG A 15 -11.10 -8.63 -0.59
CA ARG A 15 -11.31 -9.30 -1.90
C ARG A 15 -12.67 -9.13 -2.60
N GLY A 16 -13.60 -8.35 -2.06
CA GLY A 16 -14.86 -7.94 -2.71
C GLY A 16 -14.91 -6.45 -3.06
N ALA A 17 -13.87 -5.69 -2.71
CA ALA A 17 -13.77 -4.27 -2.99
C ALA A 17 -13.65 -4.03 -4.50
N LYS A 18 -14.31 -2.97 -4.98
CA LYS A 18 -14.21 -2.57 -6.39
C LYS A 18 -12.84 -1.97 -6.71
N ASN A 19 -12.31 -1.17 -5.78
CA ASN A 19 -11.07 -0.41 -5.95
C ASN A 19 -10.21 -0.50 -4.68
N TYR A 20 -8.90 -0.59 -4.86
CA TYR A 20 -7.90 -0.48 -3.79
C TYR A 20 -6.78 0.48 -4.23
N TYR A 21 -6.38 1.42 -3.37
CA TYR A 21 -5.33 2.38 -3.70
C TYR A 21 -4.17 2.21 -2.73
N LEU A 22 -2.99 1.91 -3.28
CA LEU A 22 -1.73 1.93 -2.55
C LEU A 22 -1.26 3.38 -2.47
N GLN A 23 -1.28 3.93 -1.25
CA GLN A 23 -0.83 5.29 -0.97
C GLN A 23 0.56 5.22 -0.36
N ASN A 24 1.51 5.93 -0.96
CA ASN A 24 2.83 6.05 -0.38
C ASN A 24 2.80 6.99 0.83
N TYR A 25 3.71 6.76 1.78
CA TYR A 25 3.88 7.67 2.91
C TYR A 25 4.52 8.97 2.43
N VAL A 26 3.96 10.11 2.87
CA VAL A 26 4.53 11.44 2.69
C VAL A 26 4.68 12.07 4.08
N GLY A 27 5.92 12.34 4.48
CA GLY A 27 6.22 12.90 5.79
C GLY A 27 5.71 14.33 5.98
N GLY A 28 5.63 14.76 7.25
CA GLY A 28 5.42 16.16 7.63
C GLY A 28 4.23 16.42 8.56
N ASN A 29 3.17 15.63 8.51
CA ASN A 29 1.99 15.79 9.38
C ASN A 29 1.65 14.48 10.12
N THR A 30 2.57 14.07 10.98
CA THR A 30 2.46 12.87 11.81
C THR A 30 1.97 13.22 13.20
N LEU A 31 1.30 12.29 13.87
CA LEU A 31 0.87 12.46 15.27
C LEU A 31 2.07 12.58 16.21
N ASP A 32 3.15 11.86 15.89
CA ASP A 32 4.44 11.97 16.54
C ASP A 32 5.36 12.86 15.68
N PRO A 33 5.77 14.05 16.17
CA PRO A 33 6.66 14.96 15.44
C PRO A 33 8.02 14.35 15.07
N ASP A 34 8.47 13.33 15.80
CA ASP A 34 9.76 12.68 15.59
C ASP A 34 9.64 11.43 14.68
N PHE A 35 8.45 11.16 14.14
CA PHE A 35 8.23 10.00 13.27
C PHE A 35 8.86 10.19 11.88
N GLY A 36 10.03 9.57 11.70
CA GLY A 36 10.71 9.41 10.41
C GLY A 36 10.28 8.14 9.68
N GLY A 37 9.04 8.06 9.21
CA GLY A 37 8.59 6.96 8.34
C GLY A 37 9.33 6.98 7.00
N GLU A 38 9.59 5.79 6.44
CA GLU A 38 10.16 5.66 5.10
C GLU A 38 9.03 5.55 4.06
N SER A 39 9.28 6.13 2.89
CA SER A 39 8.42 5.93 1.71
C SER A 39 8.92 4.72 0.94
N PHE A 40 8.00 4.01 0.28
CA PHE A 40 8.38 2.97 -0.67
C PHE A 40 8.85 3.58 -1.98
N THR A 41 9.74 2.87 -2.68
CA THR A 41 10.07 3.16 -4.07
C THR A 41 8.92 2.81 -5.00
N ASP A 42 8.92 3.37 -6.21
CA ASP A 42 7.91 3.04 -7.22
C ASP A 42 7.93 1.54 -7.55
N ASP A 43 9.11 0.92 -7.64
CA ASP A 43 9.27 -0.51 -7.92
C ASP A 43 8.62 -1.38 -6.83
N GLU A 44 8.80 -1.03 -5.54
CA GLU A 44 8.14 -1.72 -4.43
C GLU A 44 6.61 -1.59 -4.50
N LEU A 45 6.11 -0.39 -4.81
CA LEU A 45 4.67 -0.16 -4.98
C LEU A 45 4.10 -0.96 -6.15
N PHE A 46 4.84 -1.13 -7.25
CA PHE A 46 4.43 -1.98 -8.36
C PHE A 46 4.39 -3.46 -7.97
N GLU A 47 5.33 -3.95 -7.18
CA GLU A 47 5.28 -5.33 -6.66
C GLU A 47 4.09 -5.55 -5.73
N PHE A 48 3.79 -4.58 -4.85
CA PHE A 48 2.59 -4.60 -4.01
C PHE A 48 1.30 -4.60 -4.84
N GLN A 49 1.25 -3.81 -5.90
CA GLN A 49 0.12 -3.79 -6.83
C GLN A 49 -0.10 -5.17 -7.47
N LYS A 50 0.98 -5.83 -7.92
CA LYS A 50 0.91 -7.19 -8.49
C LYS A 50 0.38 -8.19 -7.47
N ILE A 51 0.86 -8.15 -6.23
CA ILE A 51 0.40 -9.03 -5.14
C ILE A 51 -1.09 -8.82 -4.89
N ALA A 52 -1.54 -7.58 -4.74
CA ALA A 52 -2.94 -7.26 -4.47
C ALA A 52 -3.87 -7.61 -5.66
N SER A 53 -3.36 -7.61 -6.89
CA SER A 53 -4.15 -7.89 -8.11
C SER A 53 -4.74 -9.30 -8.16
N LYS A 54 -4.20 -10.23 -7.35
CA LYS A 54 -4.79 -11.57 -7.17
C LYS A 54 -6.19 -11.51 -6.51
N TYR A 55 -6.49 -10.45 -5.76
CA TYR A 55 -7.67 -10.37 -4.90
C TYR A 55 -8.60 -9.19 -5.22
N VAL A 56 -8.07 -8.08 -5.76
CA VAL A 56 -8.85 -6.88 -6.09
C VAL A 56 -8.66 -6.51 -7.56
N LYS A 57 -9.76 -6.19 -8.24
CA LYS A 57 -9.75 -5.98 -9.69
C LYS A 57 -9.11 -4.66 -10.13
N ASN A 58 -9.44 -3.55 -9.45
CA ASN A 58 -8.90 -2.23 -9.80
C ASN A 58 -7.97 -1.78 -8.69
N ILE A 59 -6.68 -1.71 -8.98
CA ILE A 59 -5.68 -1.25 -8.02
C ILE A 59 -4.92 -0.07 -8.61
N GLY A 60 -4.90 1.04 -7.88
CA GLY A 60 -4.14 2.23 -8.25
C GLY A 60 -2.99 2.50 -7.29
N ILE A 61 -1.94 3.13 -7.77
CA ILE A 61 -0.92 3.76 -6.93
C ILE A 61 -1.26 5.26 -6.88
N ARG A 62 -1.23 5.85 -5.68
CA ARG A 62 -1.51 7.26 -5.47
C ARG A 62 -0.39 7.89 -4.64
N ASN A 63 0.24 8.90 -5.23
CA ASN A 63 1.22 9.77 -4.59
C ASN A 63 0.57 11.07 -4.11
#